data_AF-A0A2E8QSZ3-F1
#
_entry.id   AF-A0A2E8QSZ3-F1
#
_cell.length_a   1.000
_cell.length_b   1.000
_cell.length_c   1.000
_cell.angle_alpha   90.00
_cell.angle_beta   90.00
_cell.angle_gamma   90.00
#
_symmetry.space_group_name_H-M   'P 1'
#
loop_
_entity.id
_entity.type
_entity.pdbx_description
1 polymer ?
#
loop_
_entity_poly.entity_id
_entity_poly.type
_entity_poly.pdbx_seq_one_letter_code
_entity_poly.pdbx_strand_id
1 'polypeptide(L)'
;VGGSGNNLGSILGGFAIWFFWIEAEPIGLALIELLTSGMAEDSALRLHLIENAAHTRLATMGVVLLLVLRFSPRGLIPERAK
;
A
#
# COMPACT_ATOMS: atom_id res chain seq x y z
N VAL A 1 13.14 -1.37 -5.84
CA VAL A 1 12.40 -0.30 -6.55
C VAL A 1 13.41 0.50 -7.36
N GLY A 2 13.41 0.33 -8.69
CA GLY A 2 14.40 0.92 -9.60
C GLY A 2 15.78 0.27 -9.53
N GLY A 3 16.10 -0.61 -10.49
CA GLY A 3 17.45 -1.19 -10.59
C GLY A 3 18.50 -0.10 -10.84
N SER A 4 19.70 -0.28 -10.27
CA SER A 4 20.79 0.70 -10.27
C SER A 4 21.34 1.11 -11.64
N GLY A 5 20.82 0.57 -12.75
CA GLY A 5 21.26 0.82 -14.13
C GLY A 5 20.28 1.58 -15.03
N ASN A 6 19.02 1.85 -14.61
CA ASN A 6 18.00 2.44 -15.50
C ASN A 6 17.17 3.58 -14.84
N ASN A 7 17.37 4.82 -15.30
CA ASN A 7 16.68 6.02 -14.83
C ASN A 7 15.14 5.92 -14.90
N LEU A 8 14.60 5.26 -15.93
CA LEU A 8 13.15 5.11 -16.09
C LEU A 8 12.54 4.22 -14.98
N GLY A 9 13.26 3.16 -14.61
CA GLY A 9 12.85 2.24 -13.54
C GLY A 9 12.90 2.91 -12.17
N SER A 10 13.84 3.84 -11.96
CA SER A 10 13.95 4.64 -10.73
C SER A 10 12.82 5.66 -10.60
N ILE A 11 12.46 6.36 -11.69
CA ILE A 11 11.35 7.32 -11.70
C ILE A 11 10.01 6.61 -11.44
N LEU A 12 9.72 5.54 -12.19
CA LEU A 12 8.50 4.74 -11.98
C LEU A 12 8.46 4.10 -10.59
N GLY A 13 9.63 3.69 -10.09
CA GLY A 13 9.75 3.14 -8.76
C GLY A 13 9.45 4.17 -7.65
N GLY A 14 10.03 5.36 -7.74
CA GLY A 14 9.76 6.45 -6.82
C GLY A 14 8.29 6.91 -6.89
N PHE A 15 7.74 7.01 -8.10
CA PHE A 15 6.32 7.30 -8.31
C PHE A 15 5.42 6.26 -7.65
N ALA A 16 5.72 4.96 -7.80
CA ALA A 16 4.94 3.89 -7.17
C ALA A 16 4.97 3.99 -5.64
N ILE A 17 6.14 4.19 -5.03
CA ILE A 17 6.24 4.37 -3.57
C ILE A 17 5.44 5.59 -3.13
N TRP A 18 5.60 6.73 -3.80
CA TRP A 18 4.87 7.95 -3.48
C TRP A 18 3.35 7.77 -3.61
N PHE A 19 2.90 7.15 -4.70
CA PHE A 19 1.49 6.88 -4.97
C PHE A 19 0.89 5.98 -3.89
N PHE A 20 1.52 4.85 -3.60
CA PHE A 20 1.05 3.94 -2.56
C PHE A 20 1.16 4.54 -1.15
N TRP A 21 2.11 5.45 -0.89
CA TRP A 21 2.19 6.15 0.39
C TRP A 21 0.97 7.06 0.62
N ILE A 22 0.53 7.77 -0.43
CA ILE A 22 -0.66 8.63 -0.37
C ILE A 22 -1.93 7.78 -0.29
N GLU A 23 -2.04 6.73 -1.13
CA GLU A 23 -3.24 5.87 -1.19
C GLU A 23 -3.37 4.89 -0.02
N ALA A 24 -2.28 4.62 0.72
CA ALA A 24 -2.29 3.68 1.85
C ALA A 24 -3.29 4.06 2.95
N GLU A 25 -3.50 5.36 3.17
CA GLU A 25 -4.44 5.89 4.16
C GLU A 25 -5.91 5.70 3.74
N PRO A 26 -6.36 6.18 2.57
CA PRO A 26 -7.75 5.99 2.14
C PRO A 26 -8.09 4.52 1.89
N ILE A 27 -7.17 3.69 1.37
CA ILE A 27 -7.39 2.25 1.20
C ILE A 27 -7.55 1.56 2.57
N GLY A 28 -6.74 1.94 3.55
CA GLY A 28 -6.82 1.39 4.91
C GLY A 28 -8.17 1.68 5.56
N LEU A 29 -8.64 2.93 5.45
CA LEU A 29 -9.95 3.35 5.95
C LEU A 29 -11.09 2.60 5.21
N ALA A 30 -11.05 2.61 3.88
CA ALA A 30 -12.06 1.97 3.04
C ALA A 30 -12.15 0.46 3.30
N LEU A 31 -11.03 -0.22 3.58
CA LEU A 31 -11.02 -1.63 3.94
C LEU A 31 -11.73 -1.88 5.28
N ILE A 32 -11.48 -1.04 6.29
CA ILE A 32 -12.13 -1.16 7.60
C ILE A 32 -13.62 -0.84 7.48
N GLU A 33 -13.99 0.18 6.72
CA GLU A 33 -15.39 0.49 6.43
C GLU A 33 -16.09 -0.66 5.69
N LEU A 34 -15.42 -1.26 4.70
CA LEU A 34 -15.96 -2.42 3.99
C LEU A 34 -16.14 -3.63 4.93
N LEU A 35 -15.16 -3.92 5.78
CA LEU A 35 -15.23 -5.02 6.75
C LEU A 35 -16.30 -4.78 7.83
N THR A 36 -16.52 -3.52 8.20
CA THR A 36 -17.54 -3.14 9.20
C THR A 36 -18.90 -2.78 8.59
N SER A 37 -19.04 -2.83 7.26
CA SER A 37 -20.28 -2.45 6.54
C SER A 37 -21.49 -3.32 6.90
N GLY A 38 -21.26 -4.55 7.35
CA GLY A 38 -22.30 -5.47 7.83
C GLY A 38 -22.64 -5.32 9.32
N MET A 39 -21.99 -4.40 10.05
CA MET A 39 -22.18 -4.21 11.48
C MET A 39 -23.12 -3.04 11.77
N ALA A 40 -23.90 -3.16 12.84
CA ALA A 40 -24.76 -2.08 13.31
C ALA A 40 -23.93 -0.85 13.70
N GLU A 41 -24.45 0.35 13.41
CA GLU A 41 -23.66 1.57 13.47
C GLU A 41 -23.21 1.95 14.90
N ASP A 42 -24.00 1.53 15.87
CA ASP A 42 -23.86 1.69 17.31
C ASP A 42 -23.01 0.58 17.97
N SER A 43 -22.51 -0.38 17.20
CA SER A 43 -21.65 -1.43 17.71
C SER A 43 -20.35 -0.84 18.28
N ALA A 44 -20.13 -1.02 19.58
CA ALA A 44 -18.89 -0.65 20.25
C ALA A 44 -17.64 -1.22 19.56
N LEU A 45 -17.77 -2.39 18.91
CA LEU A 45 -16.69 -3.05 18.20
C LEU A 45 -16.38 -2.36 16.86
N ARG A 46 -17.40 -1.85 16.14
CA ARG A 46 -17.22 -1.02 14.94
C ARG A 46 -16.55 0.30 15.28
N LEU A 47 -17.05 0.99 16.31
CA LEU A 47 -16.45 2.24 16.80
C LEU A 47 -14.98 2.05 17.16
N HIS A 48 -14.64 1.01 17.92
CA HIS A 48 -13.26 0.72 18.30
C HIS A 48 -12.37 0.38 17.10
N LEU A 49 -12.88 -0.33 16.09
CA LEU A 49 -12.14 -0.64 14.85
C LEU A 49 -11.90 0.61 14.00
N ILE A 50 -12.88 1.52 13.91
CA ILE A 50 -12.77 2.79 13.19
C ILE A 50 -11.80 3.74 13.92
N GLU A 51 -11.85 3.80 15.25
CA GLU A 51 -10.94 4.65 16.04
C GLU A 51 -9.47 4.21 15.89
N ASN A 52 -9.23 2.90 15.81
CA ASN A 52 -7.90 2.33 15.57
C ASN A 52 -7.52 2.28 14.07
N ALA A 53 -8.43 2.61 13.16
CA ALA A 53 -8.20 2.59 11.71
C ALA A 53 -7.08 3.55 11.27
N ALA A 54 -6.80 4.60 12.06
CA ALA A 54 -5.71 5.53 11.81
C ALA A 54 -4.32 4.85 11.72
N HIS A 55 -4.15 3.67 12.34
CA HIS A 55 -2.91 2.90 12.29
C HIS A 55 -2.75 2.02 11.04
N THR A 56 -3.76 1.97 10.16
CA THR A 56 -3.72 1.18 8.91
C THR A 56 -2.57 1.60 8.00
N ARG A 57 -2.11 2.87 8.04
CA ARG A 57 -1.00 3.36 7.23
C ARG A 57 0.25 2.48 7.33
N LEU A 58 0.61 2.00 8.52
CA LEU A 58 1.77 1.12 8.71
C LEU A 58 1.53 -0.28 8.15
N ALA A 59 0.34 -0.85 8.37
CA ALA A 59 -0.03 -2.17 7.86
C ALA A 59 -0.08 -2.18 6.33
N THR A 60 -0.71 -1.18 5.73
CA THR A 60 -0.81 -1.02 4.27
C THR A 60 0.57 -0.83 3.64
N MET A 61 1.44 -0.02 4.26
CA MET A 61 2.82 0.12 3.81
C MET A 61 3.61 -1.19 3.90
N GLY A 62 3.42 -1.97 4.97
CA GLY A 62 4.00 -3.31 5.09
C GLY A 62 3.59 -4.24 3.95
N VAL A 63 2.29 -4.26 3.62
CA VAL A 63 1.75 -5.04 2.49
C VAL A 63 2.30 -4.56 1.16
N VAL A 64 2.35 -3.25 0.92
CA VAL A 64 2.90 -2.66 -0.32
C VAL A 64 4.37 -3.04 -0.48
N LEU A 65 5.19 -2.89 0.56
CA LEU A 65 6.60 -3.26 0.54
C LEU A 65 6.76 -4.77 0.27
N LEU A 66 5.97 -5.61 0.93
CA LEU A 66 5.96 -7.06 0.68
C LEU A 66 5.61 -7.36 -0.79
N LEU A 67 4.55 -6.80 -1.34
CA LEU A 67 4.13 -7.02 -2.73
C LEU A 67 5.19 -6.53 -3.73
N VAL A 68 5.73 -5.34 -3.51
CA VAL A 68 6.76 -4.75 -4.37
C VAL A 68 8.03 -5.61 -4.37
N LEU A 69 8.50 -6.04 -3.20
CA LEU A 69 9.67 -6.92 -3.09
C LEU A 69 9.39 -8.34 -3.61
N ARG A 70 8.17 -8.84 -3.41
CA ARG A 70 7.76 -10.20 -3.81
C ARG A 70 7.60 -10.35 -5.32
N PHE A 71 6.93 -9.40 -5.97
CA PHE A 71 6.56 -9.50 -7.38
C PHE A 71 7.48 -8.73 -8.32
N SER A 72 8.22 -7.74 -7.81
CA SER A 72 9.20 -6.99 -8.61
C SER A 72 10.61 -7.00 -7.99
N PRO A 73 11.17 -8.16 -7.62
CA PRO A 73 12.49 -8.25 -6.98
C PRO A 73 13.63 -7.73 -7.87
N ARG A 74 13.46 -7.78 -9.20
CA ARG A 74 14.43 -7.27 -10.21
C ARG A 74 14.14 -5.84 -10.68
N GLY A 75 13.14 -5.17 -10.09
CA GLY A 75 12.62 -3.88 -10.58
C GLY A 75 11.49 -4.04 -11.60
N LEU A 76 10.60 -3.04 -11.67
CA LEU A 76 9.40 -3.02 -12.52
C LEU A 76 9.70 -3.08 -14.03
N ILE A 77 10.89 -2.65 -14.44
CA ILE A 77 11.36 -2.72 -15.84
C ILE A 77 12.74 -3.36 -15.83
N PRO A 78 12.89 -4.59 -16.37
CA PRO A 78 14.19 -5.21 -16.53
C PRO A 78 15.02 -4.42 -17.54
N GLU A 79 16.31 -4.28 -17.23
CA GLU A 79 17.31 -3.68 -18.10
C GLU A 79 17.32 -4.40 -19.46
N ARG A 80 17.39 -3.67 -20.58
CA ARG A 80 17.58 -4.32 -21.88
C ARG A 80 18.93 -5.01 -21.84
N ALA A 81 18.93 -6.34 -21.76
CA ALA A 81 20.11 -7.12 -22.11
C ALA A 81 20.51 -6.71 -23.53
N LYS A 82 21.77 -6.31 -23.68
CA LYS A 82 22.40 -6.12 -24.99
C LYS A 82 22.18 -7.35 -25.86
#